data_AF-A0A7Y5NSP7-F1
#
_entry.id   AF-A0A7Y5NSP7-F1
#
_cell.length_a   1.000
_cell.length_b   1.000
_cell.length_c   1.000
_cell.angle_alpha   90.00
_cell.angle_beta   90.00
_cell.angle_gamma   90.00
#
_symmetry.space_group_name_H-M   'P 1'
#
loop_
_entity.id
_entity.type
_entity.pdbx_description
1 polymer ?
#
loop_
_entity_poly.entity_id
_entity_poly.type
_entity_poly.pdbx_seq_one_letter_code
_entity_poly.pdbx_strand_id
1 'polypeptide(L)'
;MNDSDLEKRIDALYAGPLDEFIAARKALATDLKAAAKKDAAARVLGLPKPNAVAAAVNRYHFEHPKKLGQLLSAGRDVRAAFRATLAASAGAGAASALARAKKAQRDEVNAAVEQITRDLEEVGKPLSAANLDKLGVTLEAISTTGKFGDGPAGRLVRELEPPGLDVLTMLGDDGDTVAETAPPSEPAPASERRKLAAHADDAKSRARELSKATSDLDDVTSDIEKLERRLARLDEENEELQGEETKAVDELDAIRNELRESRARREELRRELEEVETRVGRLDRRVDEHDKKVQRTRDKRASLRTDQKEARARASELESKRKELTVLVKRLGGR
;
A
#
# COMPACT_ATOMS: atom_id res chain seq x y z
N MET A 1 48.98 0.41 6.79
CA MET A 1 47.64 0.11 6.24
C MET A 1 47.10 -0.96 7.13
N ASN A 2 46.12 -0.57 7.92
CA ASN A 2 45.55 -1.45 8.92
C ASN A 2 44.42 -2.26 8.25
N ASP A 3 43.96 -3.31 8.91
CA ASP A 3 42.96 -4.22 8.33
C ASP A 3 41.68 -3.47 7.89
N SER A 4 41.26 -2.46 8.65
CA SER A 4 40.13 -1.58 8.30
C SER A 4 40.30 -0.84 6.96
N ASP A 5 41.52 -0.42 6.60
CA ASP A 5 41.77 0.23 5.31
C ASP A 5 41.64 -0.76 4.15
N LEU A 6 41.99 -2.04 4.39
CA LEU A 6 41.85 -3.09 3.40
C LEU A 6 40.38 -3.40 3.15
N GLU A 7 39.59 -3.53 4.23
CA GLU A 7 38.14 -3.73 4.13
C GLU A 7 37.47 -2.63 3.28
N LYS A 8 37.78 -1.36 3.53
CA LYS A 8 37.23 -0.24 2.72
C LYS A 8 37.59 -0.33 1.25
N ARG A 9 38.82 -0.76 0.92
CA ARG A 9 39.23 -0.95 -0.48
C ARG A 9 38.54 -2.16 -1.11
N ILE A 10 38.23 -3.19 -0.33
CA ILE A 10 37.41 -4.33 -0.79
C ILE A 10 35.97 -3.89 -1.01
N ASP A 11 35.38 -3.10 -0.10
CA ASP A 11 34.03 -2.55 -0.26
C ASP A 11 33.92 -1.73 -1.55
N ALA A 12 34.94 -0.92 -1.85
CA ALA A 12 35.00 -0.17 -3.11
C ALA A 12 34.99 -1.05 -4.36
N LEU A 13 35.51 -2.29 -4.30
CA LEU A 13 35.42 -3.23 -5.42
C LEU A 13 33.97 -3.68 -5.65
N TYR A 14 33.24 -3.98 -4.57
CA TYR A 14 31.85 -4.44 -4.65
C TYR A 14 30.84 -3.30 -4.88
N ALA A 15 31.21 -2.06 -4.55
CA ALA A 15 30.46 -0.85 -4.88
C ALA A 15 30.63 -0.41 -6.35
N GLY A 16 31.66 -0.90 -7.04
CA GLY A 16 31.98 -0.50 -8.41
C GLY A 16 31.15 -1.20 -9.49
N PRO A 17 31.32 -0.80 -10.76
CA PRO A 17 30.69 -1.47 -11.90
C PRO A 17 31.13 -2.93 -12.04
N LEU A 18 30.18 -3.83 -12.29
CA LEU A 18 30.43 -5.28 -12.37
C LEU A 18 31.48 -5.68 -13.41
N ASP A 19 31.50 -4.98 -14.56
CA ASP A 19 32.42 -5.30 -15.66
C ASP A 19 33.86 -4.91 -15.34
N GLU A 20 34.05 -3.93 -14.45
CA GLU A 20 35.36 -3.47 -14.01
C GLU A 20 35.91 -4.26 -12.82
N PHE A 21 35.08 -5.04 -12.14
CA PHE A 21 35.44 -5.76 -10.91
C PHE A 21 36.75 -6.54 -11.02
N ILE A 22 36.94 -7.32 -12.10
CA ILE A 22 38.16 -8.12 -12.28
C ILE A 22 39.39 -7.23 -12.48
N ALA A 23 39.25 -6.15 -13.25
CA ALA A 23 40.34 -5.20 -13.51
C ALA A 23 40.72 -4.45 -12.21
N ALA A 24 39.73 -3.92 -11.50
CA ALA A 24 39.91 -3.23 -10.23
C ALA A 24 40.52 -4.15 -9.16
N ARG A 25 40.05 -5.40 -9.05
CA ARG A 25 40.60 -6.42 -8.13
C ARG A 25 42.07 -6.72 -8.44
N LYS A 26 42.43 -6.84 -9.72
CA LYS A 26 43.83 -7.06 -10.14
C LYS A 26 44.70 -5.83 -9.84
N ALA A 27 44.21 -4.63 -10.11
CA ALA A 27 44.92 -3.38 -9.80
C ALA A 27 45.19 -3.25 -8.29
N LEU A 28 44.16 -3.48 -7.46
CA LEU A 28 44.28 -3.48 -6.00
C LEU A 28 45.33 -4.49 -5.51
N ALA A 29 45.32 -5.71 -6.07
CA ALA A 29 46.31 -6.72 -5.72
C ALA A 29 47.75 -6.32 -6.12
N THR A 30 47.92 -5.67 -7.27
CA THR A 30 49.22 -5.13 -7.71
C THR A 30 49.72 -4.04 -6.76
N ASP A 31 48.87 -3.10 -6.37
CA ASP A 31 49.22 -2.05 -5.41
C ASP A 31 49.64 -2.62 -4.05
N LEU A 32 48.91 -3.64 -3.57
CA LEU A 32 49.21 -4.30 -2.30
C LEU A 32 50.55 -5.05 -2.35
N LYS A 33 50.87 -5.68 -3.49
CA LYS A 33 52.20 -6.31 -3.72
C LYS A 33 53.31 -5.26 -3.74
N ALA A 34 53.11 -4.13 -4.41
CA ALA A 34 54.06 -3.02 -4.44
C ALA A 34 54.30 -2.44 -3.03
N ALA A 35 53.26 -2.43 -2.18
CA ALA A 35 53.35 -2.06 -0.77
C ALA A 35 53.86 -3.18 0.17
N ALA A 36 54.46 -4.24 -0.37
CA ALA A 36 54.98 -5.41 0.35
C ALA A 36 53.96 -6.19 1.21
N LYS A 37 52.66 -6.11 0.91
CA LYS A 37 51.58 -6.82 1.62
C LYS A 37 51.09 -8.03 0.83
N LYS A 38 51.89 -9.10 0.82
CA LYS A 38 51.61 -10.30 0.01
C LYS A 38 50.32 -11.01 0.41
N ASP A 39 50.06 -11.17 1.71
CA ASP A 39 48.88 -11.88 2.20
C ASP A 39 47.58 -11.13 1.88
N ALA A 40 47.58 -9.80 2.07
CA ALA A 40 46.46 -8.95 1.67
C ALA A 40 46.19 -9.01 0.15
N ALA A 41 47.24 -9.05 -0.67
CA ALA A 41 47.09 -9.19 -2.11
C ALA A 41 46.51 -10.57 -2.50
N ALA A 42 46.94 -11.64 -1.84
CA ALA A 42 46.38 -12.98 -2.04
C ALA A 42 44.90 -13.03 -1.67
N ARG A 43 44.53 -12.44 -0.53
CA ARG A 43 43.14 -12.31 -0.08
C ARG A 43 42.27 -11.58 -1.11
N VAL A 44 42.72 -10.43 -1.62
CA VAL A 44 42.01 -9.67 -2.66
C VAL A 44 41.83 -10.48 -3.94
N LEU A 45 42.86 -11.22 -4.38
CA LEU A 45 42.76 -12.06 -5.58
C LEU A 45 41.78 -13.22 -5.43
N GLY A 46 41.60 -13.72 -4.20
CA GLY A 46 40.65 -14.78 -3.87
C GLY A 46 39.18 -14.34 -3.80
N LEU A 47 38.90 -13.03 -3.81
CA LEU A 47 37.53 -12.52 -3.72
C LEU A 47 36.71 -12.93 -4.96
N PRO A 48 35.57 -13.62 -4.81
CA PRO A 48 34.77 -14.05 -5.95
C PRO A 48 34.08 -12.86 -6.64
N LYS A 49 33.92 -12.97 -7.97
CA LYS A 49 33.16 -11.97 -8.74
C LYS A 49 31.67 -12.15 -8.43
N PRO A 50 30.94 -11.09 -8.02
CA PRO A 50 29.50 -11.18 -7.84
C PRO A 50 28.80 -11.39 -9.19
N ASN A 51 27.63 -12.00 -9.20
CA ASN A 51 26.79 -12.01 -10.41
C ASN A 51 26.00 -10.70 -10.57
N ALA A 52 25.22 -10.58 -11.64
CA ALA A 52 24.49 -9.37 -11.98
C ALA A 52 23.54 -8.89 -10.86
N VAL A 53 22.76 -9.81 -10.28
CA VAL A 53 21.79 -9.50 -9.22
C VAL A 53 22.53 -9.11 -7.93
N ALA A 54 23.53 -9.89 -7.52
CA ALA A 54 24.31 -9.63 -6.33
C ALA A 54 25.07 -8.29 -6.41
N ALA A 55 25.65 -7.98 -7.58
CA ALA A 55 26.32 -6.70 -7.82
C ALA A 55 25.36 -5.51 -7.72
N ALA A 56 24.13 -5.65 -8.22
CA ALA A 56 23.11 -4.61 -8.11
C ALA A 56 22.72 -4.35 -6.65
N VAL A 57 22.53 -5.41 -5.84
CA VAL A 57 22.25 -5.31 -4.39
C VAL A 57 23.43 -4.68 -3.65
N ASN A 58 24.67 -5.07 -3.96
CA ASN A 58 25.86 -4.48 -3.34
C ASN A 58 25.96 -2.99 -3.62
N ARG A 59 25.75 -2.57 -4.87
CA ARG A 59 25.70 -1.13 -5.21
C ARG A 59 24.60 -0.41 -4.45
N TYR A 60 23.40 -0.97 -4.41
CA TYR A 60 22.28 -0.40 -3.65
C TYR A 60 22.61 -0.21 -2.16
N HIS A 61 23.34 -1.15 -1.56
CA HIS A 61 23.80 -1.04 -0.17
C HIS A 61 24.69 0.19 0.05
N PHE A 62 25.62 0.48 -0.86
CA PHE A 62 26.55 1.60 -0.73
C PHE A 62 25.96 2.95 -1.21
N GLU A 63 25.15 2.94 -2.27
CA GLU A 63 24.58 4.15 -2.87
C GLU A 63 23.32 4.64 -2.14
N HIS A 64 22.51 3.73 -1.59
CA HIS A 64 21.22 4.04 -0.95
C HIS A 64 21.09 3.47 0.48
N PRO A 65 22.04 3.73 1.41
CA PRO A 65 22.06 3.10 2.73
C PRO A 65 20.80 3.42 3.57
N LYS A 66 20.19 4.60 3.37
CA LYS A 66 18.95 4.99 4.07
C LYS A 66 17.75 4.14 3.62
N LYS A 67 17.60 3.94 2.30
CA LYS A 67 16.48 3.16 1.74
C LYS A 67 16.64 1.67 2.07
N LEU A 68 17.86 1.14 2.01
CA LEU A 68 18.14 -0.19 2.51
C LEU A 68 17.81 -0.33 4.00
N GLY A 69 18.11 0.70 4.81
CA GLY A 69 17.73 0.73 6.22
C GLY A 69 16.21 0.65 6.47
N GLN A 70 15.40 1.27 5.60
CA GLN A 70 13.93 1.20 5.63
C GLN A 70 13.45 -0.22 5.32
N LEU A 71 13.97 -0.82 4.24
CA LEU A 71 13.69 -2.21 3.87
C LEU A 71 14.01 -3.20 5.01
N LEU A 72 15.20 -3.06 5.62
CA LEU A 72 15.60 -3.87 6.77
C LEU A 72 14.70 -3.63 8.00
N SER A 73 14.16 -2.42 8.16
CA SER A 73 13.21 -2.10 9.24
C SER A 73 11.86 -2.77 9.02
N ALA A 74 11.31 -2.69 7.81
CA ALA A 74 10.06 -3.36 7.48
C ALA A 74 10.17 -4.88 7.72
N GLY A 75 11.30 -5.48 7.36
CA GLY A 75 11.58 -6.89 7.68
C GLY A 75 11.66 -7.20 9.19
N ARG A 76 12.24 -6.30 10.00
CA ARG A 76 12.21 -6.43 11.48
C ARG A 76 10.78 -6.40 12.02
N ASP A 77 9.94 -5.52 11.47
CA ASP A 77 8.54 -5.38 11.90
C ASP A 77 7.73 -6.64 11.55
N VAL A 78 8.00 -7.26 10.39
CA VAL A 78 7.42 -8.57 10.04
C VAL A 78 7.83 -9.65 11.03
N ARG A 79 9.13 -9.75 11.36
CA ARG A 79 9.62 -10.71 12.36
C ARG A 79 8.99 -10.46 13.74
N ALA A 80 8.84 -9.20 14.15
CA ALA A 80 8.22 -8.84 15.41
C ALA A 80 6.73 -9.19 15.45
N ALA A 81 5.99 -8.85 14.40
CA ALA A 81 4.57 -9.19 14.28
C ALA A 81 4.35 -10.71 14.23
N PHE A 82 5.21 -11.44 13.53
CA PHE A 82 5.14 -12.91 13.49
C PHE A 82 5.38 -13.54 14.86
N ARG A 83 6.40 -13.11 15.60
CA ARG A 83 6.59 -13.57 16.99
C ARG A 83 5.39 -13.26 17.89
N ALA A 84 4.77 -12.10 17.71
CA ALA A 84 3.57 -11.72 18.45
C ALA A 84 2.36 -12.64 18.12
N THR A 85 2.26 -13.14 16.89
CA THR A 85 1.23 -14.14 16.52
C THR A 85 1.45 -15.52 17.16
N LEU A 86 2.70 -15.88 17.49
CA LEU A 86 3.03 -17.15 18.14
C LEU A 86 2.88 -17.10 19.67
N ALA A 87 2.76 -15.91 20.27
CA ALA A 87 2.61 -15.78 21.71
C ALA A 87 1.23 -16.29 22.16
N ALA A 88 1.17 -16.96 23.33
CA ALA A 88 -0.04 -17.57 23.88
C ALA A 88 -1.21 -16.57 24.12
N SER A 89 -0.94 -15.26 24.08
CA SER A 89 -1.93 -14.18 24.21
C SER A 89 -2.31 -13.53 22.87
N ALA A 90 -2.03 -14.17 21.73
CA ALA A 90 -2.34 -13.63 20.41
C ALA A 90 -3.86 -13.47 20.22
N GLY A 91 -4.34 -12.22 20.26
CA GLY A 91 -5.71 -11.86 19.89
C GLY A 91 -5.86 -11.58 18.39
N ALA A 92 -7.09 -11.33 17.94
CA ALA A 92 -7.42 -11.04 16.54
C ALA A 92 -6.59 -9.88 15.91
N GLY A 93 -6.08 -8.95 16.74
CA GLY A 93 -5.21 -7.85 16.28
C GLY A 93 -3.82 -8.30 15.78
N ALA A 94 -3.31 -9.46 16.21
CA ALA A 94 -1.97 -9.93 15.86
C ALA A 94 -1.87 -10.35 14.39
N ALA A 95 -2.88 -11.05 13.87
CA ALA A 95 -2.95 -11.44 12.46
C ALA A 95 -3.04 -10.20 11.54
N SER A 96 -3.87 -9.23 11.91
CA SER A 96 -3.99 -7.96 11.18
C SER A 96 -2.68 -7.14 11.20
N ALA A 97 -1.96 -7.14 12.33
CA ALA A 97 -0.65 -6.49 12.43
C ALA A 97 0.40 -7.18 11.53
N LEU A 98 0.42 -8.51 11.48
CA LEU A 98 1.29 -9.27 10.59
C LEU A 98 0.99 -8.97 9.11
N ALA A 99 -0.29 -8.91 8.74
CA ALA A 99 -0.70 -8.58 7.38
C ALA A 99 -0.22 -7.17 6.97
N ARG A 100 -0.37 -6.17 7.85
CA ARG A 100 0.15 -4.81 7.62
C ARG A 100 1.67 -4.78 7.48
N ALA A 101 2.38 -5.48 8.35
CA ALA A 101 3.85 -5.54 8.30
C ALA A 101 4.34 -6.20 7.00
N LYS A 102 3.73 -7.31 6.60
CA LYS A 102 4.04 -7.98 5.31
C LYS A 102 3.76 -7.07 4.12
N LYS A 103 2.65 -6.32 4.14
CA LYS A 103 2.38 -5.34 3.09
C LYS A 103 3.46 -4.26 3.02
N ALA A 104 3.82 -3.66 4.16
CA ALA A 104 4.86 -2.64 4.21
C ALA A 104 6.22 -3.17 3.71
N GLN A 105 6.58 -4.41 4.05
CA GLN A 105 7.78 -5.06 3.52
C GLN A 105 7.73 -5.19 2.00
N ARG A 106 6.62 -5.68 1.42
CA ARG A 106 6.48 -5.78 -0.04
C ARG A 106 6.58 -4.42 -0.72
N ASP A 107 5.96 -3.39 -0.15
CA ASP A 107 6.04 -2.02 -0.67
C ASP A 107 7.51 -1.53 -0.71
N GLU A 108 8.30 -1.81 0.35
CA GLU A 108 9.74 -1.46 0.40
C GLU A 108 10.62 -2.30 -0.54
N VAL A 109 10.30 -3.58 -0.73
CA VAL A 109 10.99 -4.44 -1.73
C VAL A 109 10.75 -3.88 -3.13
N ASN A 110 9.51 -3.57 -3.48
CA ASN A 110 9.17 -2.99 -4.78
C ASN A 110 9.88 -1.65 -5.01
N ALA A 111 9.88 -0.77 -4.00
CA ALA A 111 10.59 0.51 -4.08
C ALA A 111 12.10 0.34 -4.28
N ALA A 112 12.71 -0.67 -3.66
CA ALA A 112 14.12 -1.00 -3.86
C ALA A 112 14.40 -1.55 -5.26
N VAL A 113 13.55 -2.44 -5.78
CA VAL A 113 13.65 -2.96 -7.16
C VAL A 113 13.53 -1.82 -8.17
N GLU A 114 12.55 -0.93 -8.02
CA GLU A 114 12.38 0.25 -8.87
C GLU A 114 13.58 1.19 -8.80
N GLN A 115 14.14 1.42 -7.61
CA GLN A 115 15.34 2.24 -7.46
C GLN A 115 16.53 1.65 -8.20
N ILE A 116 16.82 0.37 -7.97
CA ILE A 116 17.95 -0.33 -8.61
C ILE A 116 17.77 -0.35 -10.13
N THR A 117 16.56 -0.56 -10.61
CA THR A 117 16.26 -0.56 -12.05
C THR A 117 16.59 0.79 -12.67
N ARG A 118 16.14 1.89 -12.06
CA ARG A 118 16.48 3.26 -12.51
C ARG A 118 17.98 3.53 -12.51
N ASP A 119 18.68 3.16 -11.44
CA ASP A 119 20.13 3.38 -11.32
C ASP A 119 20.91 2.61 -12.40
N LEU A 120 20.42 1.42 -12.77
CA LEU A 120 21.02 0.59 -13.83
C LEU A 120 20.68 1.07 -15.24
N GLU A 121 19.49 1.61 -15.45
CA GLU A 121 19.09 2.26 -16.71
C GLU A 121 19.90 3.54 -16.98
N GLU A 122 20.14 4.36 -15.96
CA GLU A 122 20.93 5.60 -16.07
C GLU A 122 22.36 5.33 -16.56
N VAL A 123 22.94 4.20 -16.15
CA VAL A 123 24.28 3.76 -16.60
C VAL A 123 24.25 2.84 -17.82
N GLY A 124 23.09 2.66 -18.45
CA GLY A 124 22.91 1.89 -19.69
C GLY A 124 23.09 0.38 -19.54
N LYS A 125 22.86 -0.18 -18.35
CA LYS A 125 23.05 -1.62 -18.04
C LYS A 125 21.81 -2.23 -17.37
N PRO A 126 20.64 -2.24 -18.03
CA PRO A 126 19.42 -2.80 -17.45
C PRO A 126 19.55 -4.31 -17.18
N LEU A 127 18.86 -4.79 -16.15
CA LEU A 127 18.70 -6.23 -15.90
C LEU A 127 17.62 -6.81 -16.83
N SER A 128 17.75 -8.10 -17.15
CA SER A 128 16.67 -8.86 -17.80
C SER A 128 15.50 -9.06 -16.83
N ALA A 129 14.30 -9.33 -17.35
CA ALA A 129 13.11 -9.61 -16.54
C ALA A 129 13.36 -10.73 -15.50
N ALA A 130 13.95 -11.86 -15.92
CA ALA A 130 14.29 -12.95 -15.00
C ALA A 130 15.26 -12.54 -13.88
N ASN A 131 16.15 -11.58 -14.13
CA ASN A 131 17.06 -11.07 -13.10
C ASN A 131 16.38 -10.04 -12.18
N LEU A 132 15.35 -9.33 -12.66
CA LEU A 132 14.52 -8.47 -11.82
C LEU A 132 13.66 -9.29 -10.85
N ASP A 133 13.11 -10.43 -11.29
CA ASP A 133 12.38 -11.35 -10.42
C ASP A 133 13.30 -11.87 -9.30
N LYS A 134 14.50 -12.35 -9.66
CA LYS A 134 15.53 -12.79 -8.71
C LYS A 134 16.01 -11.68 -7.77
N LEU A 135 16.06 -10.45 -8.26
CA LEU A 135 16.39 -9.27 -7.45
C LEU A 135 15.34 -9.04 -6.37
N GLY A 136 14.05 -9.10 -6.73
CA GLY A 136 12.93 -9.02 -5.78
C GLY A 136 13.04 -10.09 -4.69
N VAL A 137 13.21 -11.37 -5.10
CA VAL A 137 13.40 -12.50 -4.17
C VAL A 137 14.60 -12.28 -3.24
N THR A 138 15.73 -11.81 -3.78
CA THR A 138 16.94 -11.55 -2.99
C THR A 138 16.71 -10.45 -1.95
N LEU A 139 16.05 -9.35 -2.32
CA LEU A 139 15.74 -8.24 -1.42
C LEU A 139 14.71 -8.64 -0.35
N GLU A 140 13.73 -9.47 -0.71
CA GLU A 140 12.80 -10.07 0.24
C GLU A 140 13.53 -10.97 1.25
N ALA A 141 14.44 -11.84 0.78
CA ALA A 141 15.26 -12.68 1.65
C ALA A 141 16.14 -11.84 2.59
N ILE A 142 16.79 -10.79 2.10
CA ILE A 142 17.61 -9.87 2.90
C ILE A 142 16.76 -9.15 3.94
N SER A 143 15.59 -8.63 3.57
CA SER A 143 14.72 -7.94 4.52
C SER A 143 14.20 -8.89 5.61
N THR A 144 13.78 -10.09 5.20
CA THR A 144 13.20 -11.12 6.09
C THR A 144 14.22 -11.68 7.06
N THR A 145 15.46 -11.93 6.63
CA THR A 145 16.52 -12.51 7.47
C THR A 145 17.38 -11.46 8.15
N GLY A 146 17.48 -10.26 7.57
CA GLY A 146 18.46 -9.24 7.94
C GLY A 146 19.90 -9.57 7.52
N LYS A 147 20.11 -10.62 6.72
CA LYS A 147 21.44 -11.15 6.34
C LYS A 147 21.68 -11.02 4.83
N PHE A 148 22.94 -10.91 4.44
CA PHE A 148 23.39 -10.86 3.04
C PHE A 148 24.04 -12.20 2.64
N GLY A 149 23.34 -13.31 2.94
CA GLY A 149 23.93 -14.66 2.90
C GLY A 149 24.98 -14.85 3.99
N ASP A 150 26.00 -15.66 3.71
CA ASP A 150 27.09 -15.98 4.64
C ASP A 150 28.17 -14.89 4.71
N GLY A 151 28.11 -13.91 3.80
CA GLY A 151 29.08 -12.83 3.69
C GLY A 151 28.69 -11.57 4.48
N PRO A 152 29.63 -10.61 4.63
CA PRO A 152 29.31 -9.29 5.17
C PRO A 152 28.36 -8.54 4.23
N ALA A 153 27.58 -7.61 4.80
CA ALA A 153 26.69 -6.74 4.03
C ALA A 153 27.45 -5.99 2.93
N GLY A 154 26.82 -5.87 1.75
CA GLY A 154 27.44 -5.21 0.59
C GLY A 154 28.47 -6.04 -0.17
N ARG A 155 28.69 -7.32 0.19
CA ARG A 155 29.61 -8.23 -0.53
C ARG A 155 28.96 -9.54 -0.95
N LEU A 156 27.68 -9.47 -1.33
CA LEU A 156 26.93 -10.60 -1.85
C LEU A 156 27.56 -11.11 -3.15
N VAL A 157 27.67 -12.42 -3.31
CA VAL A 157 28.33 -13.05 -4.48
C VAL A 157 27.31 -13.66 -5.44
N ARG A 158 26.23 -14.21 -4.90
CA ARG A 158 25.13 -14.84 -5.65
C ARG A 158 23.79 -14.30 -5.16
N GLU A 159 22.76 -14.38 -5.99
CA GLU A 159 21.38 -14.14 -5.57
C GLU A 159 21.02 -15.06 -4.40
N LEU A 160 20.10 -14.60 -3.56
CA LEU A 160 19.56 -15.44 -2.50
C LEU A 160 18.32 -16.15 -3.01
N GLU A 161 18.19 -17.42 -2.63
CA GLU A 161 16.97 -18.19 -2.85
C GLU A 161 15.85 -17.69 -1.92
N PRO A 162 14.57 -17.98 -2.26
CA PRO A 162 13.46 -17.65 -1.39
C PRO A 162 13.69 -18.20 0.03
N PRO A 163 13.27 -17.47 1.07
CA PRO A 163 13.38 -17.97 2.44
C PRO A 163 12.61 -19.30 2.57
N GLY A 164 13.34 -20.41 2.71
CA GLY A 164 12.78 -21.75 2.92
C GLY A 164 12.16 -21.92 4.31
N LEU A 165 11.59 -23.11 4.56
CA LEU A 165 11.08 -23.53 5.88
C LEU A 165 12.15 -23.43 6.99
N ASP A 166 13.42 -23.39 6.62
CA ASP A 166 14.58 -23.18 7.51
C ASP A 166 14.56 -21.81 8.22
N VAL A 167 13.79 -20.84 7.70
CA VAL A 167 13.54 -19.57 8.40
C VAL A 167 12.58 -19.76 9.59
N LEU A 168 11.68 -20.75 9.56
CA LEU A 168 10.85 -21.08 10.73
C LEU A 168 11.66 -21.73 11.86
N THR A 169 12.76 -22.43 11.55
CA THR A 169 13.67 -23.00 12.56
C THR A 169 14.68 -21.97 13.06
N MET A 170 15.13 -21.01 12.25
CA MET A 170 15.92 -19.85 12.68
C MET A 170 15.16 -18.85 13.59
N LEU A 171 13.87 -19.07 13.85
CA LEU A 171 13.10 -18.30 14.83
C LEU A 171 13.28 -18.79 16.28
N GLY A 172 14.12 -19.82 16.50
CA GLY A 172 14.62 -20.22 17.79
C GLY A 172 16.09 -20.62 17.70
N ASP A 173 16.94 -19.85 18.36
CA ASP A 173 18.31 -20.19 18.79
C ASP A 173 19.50 -19.84 17.87
N ASP A 174 20.56 -19.39 18.54
CA ASP A 174 21.83 -18.85 18.07
C ASP A 174 22.91 -19.95 18.08
N GLY A 175 23.56 -20.20 16.92
CA GLY A 175 24.90 -20.82 16.81
C GLY A 175 25.04 -22.28 17.28
N ASP A 176 26.00 -23.09 16.87
CA ASP A 176 27.22 -22.89 16.11
C ASP A 176 27.65 -24.30 15.67
N THR A 177 28.09 -24.49 14.42
CA THR A 177 28.77 -25.72 13.97
C THR A 177 30.21 -25.38 13.66
N VAL A 178 31.17 -26.08 14.28
CA VAL A 178 32.55 -26.11 13.77
C VAL A 178 33.18 -27.49 13.94
N ALA A 179 33.94 -27.84 12.91
CA ALA A 179 34.60 -29.11 12.59
C ALA A 179 35.89 -29.40 13.39
N GLU A 180 36.46 -30.60 13.22
CA GLU A 180 37.81 -30.85 12.64
C GLU A 180 38.45 -32.19 13.12
N THR A 181 39.54 -32.59 12.46
CA THR A 181 40.00 -33.92 12.00
C THR A 181 41.11 -34.66 12.82
N ALA A 182 41.03 -36.00 12.86
CA ALA A 182 42.05 -37.08 12.62
C ALA A 182 43.39 -37.22 13.45
N PRO A 183 44.23 -38.30 13.28
CA PRO A 183 44.54 -39.43 14.21
C PRO A 183 46.04 -39.49 14.69
N PRO A 184 46.63 -40.52 15.40
CA PRO A 184 46.94 -41.94 14.98
C PRO A 184 46.79 -42.96 16.17
N SER A 185 47.00 -44.29 16.12
CA SER A 185 48.18 -45.11 15.78
C SER A 185 47.88 -46.62 15.99
N GLU A 186 48.47 -47.51 15.18
CA GLU A 186 48.47 -48.99 15.30
C GLU A 186 49.83 -49.50 15.87
N PRO A 187 50.00 -50.74 16.41
CA PRO A 187 50.01 -51.95 15.57
C PRO A 187 49.62 -53.33 16.17
N ALA A 188 49.41 -54.29 15.25
CA ALA A 188 49.74 -55.75 15.28
C ALA A 188 48.70 -56.80 15.81
N PRO A 189 48.78 -58.10 15.41
CA PRO A 189 47.78 -58.68 14.51
C PRO A 189 47.11 -59.97 15.03
N ALA A 190 45.79 -60.09 14.79
CA ALA A 190 45.04 -61.36 14.85
C ALA A 190 43.85 -61.35 13.85
N SER A 191 44.08 -60.82 12.64
CA SER A 191 43.15 -59.80 12.11
C SER A 191 42.13 -60.19 11.03
N GLU A 192 42.09 -61.39 10.45
CA GLU A 192 41.17 -61.57 9.29
C GLU A 192 39.72 -61.90 9.68
N ARG A 193 39.50 -62.77 10.67
CA ARG A 193 38.12 -63.16 11.07
C ARG A 193 37.37 -62.08 11.87
N ARG A 194 38.09 -61.27 12.66
CA ARG A 194 37.49 -60.11 13.38
C ARG A 194 37.23 -58.92 12.47
N LYS A 195 38.08 -58.67 11.45
CA LYS A 195 37.84 -57.60 10.46
C LYS A 195 36.63 -57.90 9.57
N LEU A 196 36.45 -59.15 9.13
CA LEU A 196 35.26 -59.55 8.36
C LEU A 196 33.96 -59.42 9.18
N ALA A 197 33.97 -59.77 10.48
CA ALA A 197 32.83 -59.57 11.36
C ALA A 197 32.54 -58.07 11.62
N ALA A 198 33.58 -57.27 11.86
CA ALA A 198 33.44 -55.82 12.05
C ALA A 198 32.94 -55.10 10.79
N HIS A 199 33.36 -55.52 9.59
CA HIS A 199 32.83 -55.01 8.33
C HIS A 199 31.37 -55.41 8.09
N ALA A 200 30.95 -56.60 8.53
CA ALA A 200 29.56 -57.02 8.45
C ALA A 200 28.65 -56.20 9.39
N ASP A 201 29.12 -55.88 10.60
CA ASP A 201 28.39 -55.02 11.53
C ASP A 201 28.35 -53.55 11.07
N ASP A 202 29.44 -53.02 10.51
CA ASP A 202 29.50 -51.69 9.89
C ASP A 202 28.52 -51.60 8.70
N ALA A 203 28.51 -52.59 7.81
CA ALA A 203 27.58 -52.66 6.69
C ALA A 203 26.12 -52.74 7.15
N LYS A 204 25.83 -53.46 8.24
CA LYS A 204 24.48 -53.55 8.82
C LYS A 204 24.06 -52.24 9.50
N SER A 205 24.99 -51.52 10.12
CA SER A 205 24.73 -50.19 10.69
C SER A 205 24.40 -49.18 9.59
N ARG A 206 25.21 -49.13 8.52
CA ARG A 206 24.97 -48.27 7.36
C ARG A 206 23.68 -48.61 6.63
N ALA A 207 23.32 -49.90 6.53
CA ALA A 207 22.04 -50.30 5.96
C ALA A 207 20.85 -49.79 6.80
N ARG A 208 20.97 -49.76 8.13
CA ARG A 208 19.94 -49.17 9.02
C ARG A 208 19.89 -47.66 8.92
N GLU A 209 21.03 -46.99 8.83
CA GLU A 209 21.11 -45.54 8.63
C GLU A 209 20.49 -45.13 7.29
N LEU A 210 20.81 -45.83 6.21
CA LEU A 210 20.20 -45.61 4.89
C LEU A 210 18.68 -45.87 4.94
N SER A 211 18.23 -46.95 5.58
CA SER A 211 16.81 -47.23 5.75
C SER A 211 16.07 -46.15 6.55
N LYS A 212 16.74 -45.56 7.55
CA LYS A 212 16.18 -44.44 8.32
C LYS A 212 16.12 -43.18 7.47
N ALA A 213 17.20 -42.85 6.77
CA ALA A 213 17.27 -41.69 5.88
C ALA A 213 16.22 -41.77 4.75
N THR A 214 15.93 -42.95 4.21
CA THR A 214 14.84 -43.13 3.25
C THR A 214 13.46 -42.92 3.88
N SER A 215 13.23 -43.38 5.11
CA SER A 215 11.97 -43.12 5.83
C SER A 215 11.78 -41.63 6.11
N ASP A 216 12.85 -40.95 6.56
CA ASP A 216 12.82 -39.51 6.82
C ASP A 216 12.54 -38.73 5.51
N LEU A 217 13.05 -39.19 4.36
CA LEU A 217 12.76 -38.60 3.05
C LEU A 217 11.29 -38.79 2.64
N ASP A 218 10.71 -39.96 2.88
CA ASP A 218 9.29 -40.23 2.59
C ASP A 218 8.37 -39.34 3.46
N ASP A 219 8.73 -39.14 4.74
CA ASP A 219 8.01 -38.25 5.66
C ASP A 219 8.06 -36.79 5.18
N VAL A 220 9.25 -36.30 4.82
CA VAL A 220 9.42 -34.94 4.25
C VAL A 220 8.63 -34.78 2.96
N THR A 221 8.63 -35.79 2.09
CA THR A 221 7.87 -35.76 0.83
C THR A 221 6.36 -35.68 1.11
N SER A 222 5.86 -36.45 2.07
CA SER A 222 4.46 -36.39 2.52
C SER A 222 4.08 -35.01 3.07
N ASP A 223 4.98 -34.37 3.80
CA ASP A 223 4.76 -33.03 4.34
C ASP A 223 4.80 -31.94 3.25
N ILE A 224 5.68 -32.06 2.26
CA ILE A 224 5.66 -31.20 1.06
C ILE A 224 4.30 -31.28 0.37
N GLU A 225 3.79 -32.48 0.10
CA GLU A 225 2.48 -32.62 -0.55
C GLU A 225 1.33 -32.03 0.30
N LYS A 226 1.39 -32.13 1.64
CA LYS A 226 0.40 -31.49 2.53
C LYS A 226 0.49 -29.97 2.45
N LEU A 227 1.70 -29.42 2.38
CA LEU A 227 1.91 -27.98 2.26
C LEU A 227 1.47 -27.46 0.89
N GLU A 228 1.75 -28.18 -0.19
CA GLU A 228 1.26 -27.85 -1.54
C GLU A 228 -0.27 -27.85 -1.60
N ARG A 229 -0.93 -28.86 -1.01
CA ARG A 229 -2.40 -28.90 -0.89
C ARG A 229 -2.94 -27.73 -0.08
N ARG A 230 -2.21 -27.28 0.94
CA ARG A 230 -2.60 -26.11 1.75
C ARG A 230 -2.39 -24.80 0.99
N LEU A 231 -1.30 -24.67 0.23
CA LEU A 231 -1.05 -23.52 -0.64
C LEU A 231 -2.15 -23.38 -1.69
N ALA A 232 -2.49 -24.46 -2.40
CA ALA A 232 -3.56 -24.44 -3.39
C ALA A 232 -4.91 -23.97 -2.81
N ARG A 233 -5.25 -24.40 -1.59
CA ARG A 233 -6.47 -23.93 -0.90
C ARG A 233 -6.41 -22.44 -0.53
N LEU A 234 -5.25 -21.97 -0.08
CA LEU A 234 -5.06 -20.56 0.27
C LEU A 234 -5.07 -19.67 -0.99
N ASP A 235 -4.59 -20.17 -2.12
CA ASP A 235 -4.66 -19.45 -3.39
C ASP A 235 -6.11 -19.35 -3.88
N GLU A 236 -6.88 -20.45 -3.81
CA GLU A 236 -8.32 -20.45 -4.12
C GLU A 236 -9.10 -19.49 -3.20
N GLU A 237 -8.82 -19.49 -1.89
CA GLU A 237 -9.42 -18.56 -0.93
C GLU A 237 -9.04 -17.09 -1.24
N ASN A 238 -7.80 -16.82 -1.65
CA ASN A 238 -7.39 -15.48 -2.07
C ASN A 238 -8.10 -15.03 -3.35
N GLU A 239 -8.25 -15.91 -4.34
CA GLU A 239 -8.98 -15.61 -5.58
C GLU A 239 -10.46 -15.32 -5.29
N GLU A 240 -11.08 -16.08 -4.39
CA GLU A 240 -12.46 -15.82 -3.94
C GLU A 240 -12.57 -14.46 -3.25
N LEU A 241 -11.69 -14.16 -2.29
CA LEU A 241 -11.69 -12.89 -1.58
C LEU A 241 -11.41 -11.69 -2.49
N GLN A 242 -10.54 -11.84 -3.50
CA GLN A 242 -10.32 -10.82 -4.53
C GLN A 242 -11.58 -10.62 -5.40
N GLY A 243 -12.28 -11.70 -5.73
CA GLY A 243 -13.56 -11.66 -6.40
C GLY A 243 -14.66 -10.96 -5.58
N GLU A 244 -14.66 -11.13 -4.25
CA GLU A 244 -15.55 -10.40 -3.35
C GLU A 244 -15.17 -8.93 -3.22
N GLU A 245 -13.87 -8.61 -3.11
CA GLU A 245 -13.38 -7.23 -3.05
C GLU A 245 -13.76 -6.44 -4.29
N THR A 246 -13.58 -7.02 -5.48
CA THR A 246 -13.96 -6.38 -6.76
C THR A 246 -15.47 -6.10 -6.83
N LYS A 247 -16.32 -7.06 -6.46
CA LYS A 247 -17.77 -6.85 -6.38
C LYS A 247 -18.15 -5.74 -5.39
N ALA A 248 -17.53 -5.73 -4.21
CA ALA A 248 -17.78 -4.70 -3.21
C ALA A 248 -17.35 -3.31 -3.69
N VAL A 249 -16.25 -3.20 -4.45
CA VAL A 249 -15.81 -1.95 -5.07
C VAL A 249 -16.82 -1.47 -6.11
N ASP A 250 -17.29 -2.36 -6.99
CA ASP A 250 -18.30 -2.02 -8.01
C ASP A 250 -19.62 -1.56 -7.37
N GLU A 251 -20.07 -2.23 -6.30
CA GLU A 251 -21.24 -1.84 -5.52
C GLU A 251 -21.06 -0.46 -4.85
N LEU A 252 -19.89 -0.18 -4.28
CA LEU A 252 -19.58 1.12 -3.69
C LEU A 252 -19.62 2.24 -4.73
N ASP A 253 -19.12 1.99 -5.94
CA ASP A 253 -19.13 2.99 -7.01
C ASP A 253 -20.54 3.22 -7.57
N ALA A 254 -21.37 2.18 -7.67
CA ALA A 254 -22.80 2.32 -7.98
C ALA A 254 -23.51 3.21 -6.94
N ILE A 255 -23.33 2.93 -5.64
CA ILE A 255 -23.93 3.72 -4.55
C ILE A 255 -23.42 5.17 -4.56
N ARG A 256 -22.14 5.40 -4.85
CA ARG A 256 -21.58 6.76 -4.98
C ARG A 256 -22.21 7.54 -6.12
N ASN A 257 -22.45 6.88 -7.25
CA ASN A 257 -23.11 7.49 -8.40
C ASN A 257 -24.57 7.83 -8.09
N GLU A 258 -25.33 6.92 -7.47
CA GLU A 258 -26.69 7.18 -7.00
C GLU A 258 -26.74 8.35 -6.00
N LEU A 259 -25.79 8.41 -5.06
CA LEU A 259 -25.69 9.51 -4.11
C LEU A 259 -25.41 10.84 -4.80
N ARG A 260 -24.57 10.85 -5.84
CA ARG A 260 -24.28 12.03 -6.65
C ARG A 260 -25.52 12.51 -7.40
N GLU A 261 -26.25 11.61 -8.03
CA GLU A 261 -27.50 11.92 -8.75
C GLU A 261 -28.58 12.45 -7.79
N SER A 262 -28.76 11.77 -6.64
CA SER A 262 -29.69 12.20 -5.59
C SER A 262 -29.34 13.58 -5.03
N ARG A 263 -28.04 13.90 -4.89
CA ARG A 263 -27.58 15.25 -4.51
C ARG A 263 -27.91 16.28 -5.58
N ALA A 264 -27.62 16.00 -6.85
CA ALA A 264 -27.93 16.90 -7.96
C ALA A 264 -29.44 17.17 -8.05
N ARG A 265 -30.27 16.13 -7.93
CA ARG A 265 -31.73 16.26 -7.94
C ARG A 265 -32.26 17.09 -6.78
N ARG A 266 -31.67 16.96 -5.59
CA ARG A 266 -32.02 17.80 -4.43
C ARG A 266 -31.65 19.27 -4.63
N GLU A 267 -30.52 19.56 -5.28
CA GLU A 267 -30.14 20.94 -5.60
C GLU A 267 -31.06 21.55 -6.65
N GLU A 268 -31.45 20.79 -7.67
CA GLU A 268 -32.42 21.21 -8.68
C GLU A 268 -33.77 21.55 -8.03
N LEU A 269 -34.32 20.64 -7.22
CA LEU A 269 -35.59 20.88 -6.50
C LEU A 269 -35.52 22.08 -5.56
N ARG A 270 -34.35 22.36 -4.95
CA ARG A 270 -34.17 23.57 -4.13
C ARG A 270 -34.22 24.85 -4.95
N ARG A 271 -33.61 24.86 -6.15
CA ARG A 271 -33.69 26.02 -7.05
C ARG A 271 -35.12 26.25 -7.53
N GLU A 272 -35.84 25.19 -7.89
CA GLU A 272 -37.25 25.28 -8.25
C GLU A 272 -38.10 25.83 -7.10
N LEU A 273 -37.85 25.38 -5.86
CA LEU A 273 -38.53 25.89 -4.67
C LEU A 273 -38.30 27.39 -4.49
N GLU A 274 -37.05 27.85 -4.59
CA GLU A 274 -36.68 29.27 -4.46
C GLU A 274 -37.35 30.14 -5.56
N GLU A 275 -37.45 29.62 -6.78
CA GLU A 275 -38.16 30.30 -7.86
C GLU A 275 -39.67 30.43 -7.57
N VAL A 276 -40.28 29.35 -7.07
CA VAL A 276 -41.69 29.33 -6.68
C VAL A 276 -41.95 30.31 -5.53
N GLU A 277 -41.11 30.30 -4.49
CA GLU A 277 -41.20 31.24 -3.36
C GLU A 277 -41.10 32.69 -3.82
N THR A 278 -40.16 32.98 -4.73
CA THR A 278 -40.03 34.31 -5.33
C THR A 278 -41.28 34.70 -6.12
N ARG A 279 -41.86 33.77 -6.87
CA ARG A 279 -43.10 33.99 -7.62
C ARG A 279 -44.29 34.23 -6.69
N VAL A 280 -44.42 33.48 -5.60
CA VAL A 280 -45.45 33.69 -4.58
C VAL A 280 -45.30 35.09 -3.99
N GLY A 281 -44.10 35.48 -3.56
CA GLY A 281 -43.86 36.82 -3.02
C GLY A 281 -44.17 37.96 -4.00
N ARG A 282 -44.00 37.76 -5.32
CA ARG A 282 -44.46 38.72 -6.34
C ARG A 282 -45.98 38.78 -6.45
N LEU A 283 -46.65 37.64 -6.36
CA LEU A 283 -48.12 37.57 -6.42
C LEU A 283 -48.75 38.21 -5.19
N ASP A 284 -48.21 37.99 -3.99
CA ASP A 284 -48.69 38.60 -2.75
C ASP A 284 -48.64 40.13 -2.82
N ARG A 285 -47.53 40.71 -3.31
CA ARG A 285 -47.43 42.16 -3.53
C ARG A 285 -48.48 42.68 -4.51
N ARG A 286 -48.79 41.91 -5.56
CA ARG A 286 -49.85 42.29 -6.52
C ARG A 286 -51.23 42.23 -5.88
N VAL A 287 -51.50 41.24 -5.04
CA VAL A 287 -52.74 41.14 -4.27
C VAL A 287 -52.88 42.36 -3.36
N ASP A 288 -51.85 42.71 -2.60
CA ASP A 288 -51.84 43.91 -1.74
C ASP A 288 -52.10 45.21 -2.52
N GLU A 289 -51.49 45.36 -3.70
CA GLU A 289 -51.74 46.50 -4.58
C GLU A 289 -53.18 46.56 -5.08
N HIS A 290 -53.74 45.41 -5.48
CA HIS A 290 -55.11 45.32 -5.93
C HIS A 290 -56.10 45.60 -4.79
N ASP A 291 -55.84 45.11 -3.58
CA ASP A 291 -56.65 45.39 -2.40
C ASP A 291 -56.65 46.88 -2.06
N LYS A 292 -55.49 47.55 -2.11
CA LYS A 292 -55.40 49.01 -1.97
C LYS A 292 -56.21 49.75 -3.05
N LYS A 293 -56.17 49.30 -4.31
CA LYS A 293 -56.96 49.88 -5.41
C LYS A 293 -58.45 49.68 -5.20
N VAL A 294 -58.86 48.49 -4.76
CA VAL A 294 -60.27 48.18 -4.43
C VAL A 294 -60.73 49.07 -3.28
N GLN A 295 -59.94 49.23 -2.23
CA GLN A 295 -60.29 50.10 -1.09
C GLN A 295 -60.45 51.56 -1.51
N ARG A 296 -59.50 52.12 -2.27
CA ARG A 296 -59.61 53.49 -2.82
C ARG A 296 -60.87 53.68 -3.67
N THR A 297 -61.21 52.66 -4.47
CA THR A 297 -62.42 52.69 -5.32
C THR A 297 -63.69 52.64 -4.46
N ARG A 298 -63.72 51.84 -3.38
CA ARG A 298 -64.82 51.82 -2.41
C ARG A 298 -64.98 53.17 -1.71
N ASP A 299 -63.90 53.76 -1.24
CA ASP A 299 -63.90 55.07 -0.59
C ASP A 299 -64.39 56.16 -1.54
N LYS A 300 -63.92 56.14 -2.80
CA LYS A 300 -64.39 57.08 -3.82
C LYS A 300 -65.88 56.90 -4.12
N ARG A 301 -66.36 55.65 -4.25
CA ARG A 301 -67.79 55.35 -4.44
C ARG A 301 -68.63 55.82 -3.25
N ALA A 302 -68.11 55.72 -2.03
CA ALA A 302 -68.78 56.23 -0.83
C ALA A 302 -68.91 57.76 -0.87
N SER A 303 -67.83 58.48 -1.20
CA SER A 303 -67.87 59.94 -1.35
C SER A 303 -68.86 60.39 -2.43
N LEU A 304 -68.84 59.77 -3.61
CA LEU A 304 -69.76 60.10 -4.71
C LEU A 304 -71.23 59.83 -4.34
N ARG A 305 -71.51 58.81 -3.52
CA ARG A 305 -72.86 58.56 -3.01
C ARG A 305 -73.32 59.66 -2.07
N THR A 306 -72.43 60.18 -1.23
CA THR A 306 -72.73 61.33 -0.36
C THR A 306 -72.99 62.57 -1.21
N ASP A 307 -72.11 62.89 -2.15
CA ASP A 307 -72.28 64.02 -3.08
C ASP A 307 -73.60 63.93 -3.86
N GLN A 308 -73.95 62.72 -4.33
CA GLN A 308 -75.22 62.47 -5.01
C GLN A 308 -76.43 62.70 -4.10
N LYS A 309 -76.37 62.30 -2.82
CA LYS A 309 -77.44 62.55 -1.85
C LYS A 309 -77.61 64.05 -1.60
N GLU A 310 -76.52 64.79 -1.42
CA GLU A 310 -76.53 66.24 -1.23
C GLU A 310 -77.07 66.98 -2.46
N ALA A 311 -76.61 66.60 -3.67
CA ALA A 311 -77.10 67.17 -4.91
C ALA A 311 -78.61 66.93 -5.09
N ARG A 312 -79.11 65.73 -4.76
CA ARG A 312 -80.55 65.41 -4.77
C ARG A 312 -81.33 66.24 -3.76
N ALA A 313 -80.80 66.43 -2.55
CA ALA A 313 -81.43 67.27 -1.53
C ALA A 313 -81.53 68.74 -2.00
N ARG A 314 -80.44 69.30 -2.54
CA ARG A 314 -80.42 70.65 -3.12
C ARG A 314 -81.40 70.80 -4.29
N ALA A 315 -81.46 69.80 -5.18
CA ALA A 315 -82.41 69.80 -6.29
C ALA A 315 -83.87 69.82 -5.81
N SER A 316 -84.20 69.01 -4.80
CA SER A 316 -85.53 69.00 -4.16
C SER A 316 -85.87 70.35 -3.53
N GLU A 317 -84.92 70.98 -2.83
CA GLU A 317 -85.10 72.30 -2.22
C GLU A 317 -85.35 73.39 -3.29
N LEU A 318 -84.56 73.39 -4.37
CA LEU A 318 -84.73 74.31 -5.49
C LEU A 318 -86.07 74.10 -6.21
N GLU A 319 -86.53 72.84 -6.36
CA GLU A 319 -87.83 72.54 -6.94
C GLU A 319 -88.97 73.07 -6.06
N SER A 320 -88.86 72.92 -4.74
CA SER A 320 -89.80 73.49 -3.79
C SER A 320 -89.84 75.03 -3.87
N LYS A 321 -88.67 75.69 -3.88
CA LYS A 321 -88.57 77.15 -4.08
C LYS A 321 -89.16 77.60 -5.42
N ARG A 322 -88.92 76.85 -6.50
CA ARG A 322 -89.52 77.13 -7.82
C ARG A 322 -91.05 77.05 -7.77
N LYS A 323 -91.60 76.05 -7.10
CA LYS A 323 -93.05 75.88 -6.91
C LYS A 323 -93.63 77.06 -6.12
N GLU A 324 -92.99 77.48 -5.04
CA GLU A 324 -93.38 78.66 -4.26
C GLU A 324 -93.35 79.95 -5.10
N LEU A 325 -92.26 80.22 -5.82
CA LEU A 325 -92.14 81.36 -6.74
C LEU A 325 -93.23 81.34 -7.82
N THR A 326 -93.55 80.17 -8.36
CA THR A 326 -94.63 80.02 -9.36
C THR A 326 -95.99 80.42 -8.77
N VAL A 327 -96.28 80.06 -7.51
CA VAL A 327 -97.50 80.48 -6.81
C VAL A 327 -97.50 81.99 -6.56
N LEU A 328 -96.36 82.57 -6.15
CA LEU A 328 -96.19 84.02 -5.96
C LEU A 328 -96.42 84.79 -7.26
N VAL A 329 -95.83 84.36 -8.37
CA VAL A 329 -96.02 84.97 -9.70
C VAL A 329 -97.49 84.90 -10.12
N LYS A 330 -98.16 83.75 -9.93
CA LYS A 330 -99.61 83.64 -10.19
C LYS A 330 -100.45 84.60 -9.34
N ARG A 331 -100.08 84.84 -8.07
CA ARG A 331 -100.75 85.83 -7.21
C ARG A 331 -100.51 87.27 -7.67
N LEU A 332 -99.33 87.58 -8.21
CA LEU A 332 -98.98 88.93 -8.66
C LEU A 332 -99.52 89.27 -10.05
N GLY A 333 -99.61 88.30 -10.97
CA GLY A 333 -100.14 88.47 -12.33
C GLY A 333 -101.66 88.30 -12.47
N GLY A 334 -102.38 88.05 -11.36
CA GLY A 334 -103.85 87.93 -11.32
C GLY A 334 -104.58 89.24 -11.01
N ARG A 335 -104.05 90.38 -11.46
CA ARG A 335 -104.72 91.69 -11.46
C ARG A 335 -104.92 92.17 -12.89
#